data_AF-A0A0T1WFE9-F1
#
_entry.id   AF-A0A0T1WFE9-F1
#
_cell.length_a   1.000
_cell.length_b   1.000
_cell.length_c   1.000
_cell.angle_alpha   90.00
_cell.angle_beta   90.00
_cell.angle_gamma   90.00
#
_symmetry.space_group_name_H-M   'P 1'
#
loop_
_entity.id
_entity.type
_entity.pdbx_description
1 polymer ?
#
loop_
_entity_poly.entity_id
_entity_poly.type
_entity_poly.pdbx_seq_one_letter_code
_entity_poly.pdbx_strand_id
1 'polypeptide(L)'
;MKPSGYDPDVLAPGLDVVFCGINPASSAAADGHNFSNASNRFWPVLHLAGFTDSRVRAEDERQLLTYGCGITAVVSRPTPTAAEINAEEFRDARPAFEAKMRRYRPRVVAFLGKRALSAMLSTPDVAWGRRPTAFAGATAWVLPNPSGLNRGFTLDALVSAYTELRTAVPRR
;
A
#
# COMPACT_ATOMS: atom_id res chain seq x y z
N MET A 1 0.56 -6.45 -28.87
CA MET A 1 -0.34 -6.41 -27.69
C MET A 1 -0.10 -5.08 -27.00
N LYS A 2 -1.08 -4.16 -26.96
CA LYS A 2 -0.90 -2.90 -26.20
C LYS A 2 -0.68 -3.29 -24.71
N PRO A 3 0.24 -2.65 -23.98
CA PRO A 3 0.24 -2.79 -22.53
C PRO A 3 -1.14 -2.36 -22.03
N SER A 4 -1.76 -3.15 -21.16
CA SER A 4 -3.02 -2.73 -20.53
C SER A 4 -2.76 -1.36 -19.88
N GLY A 5 -3.66 -0.40 -20.10
CA GLY A 5 -3.57 0.96 -19.56
C GLY A 5 -3.80 1.03 -18.05
N TYR A 6 -3.37 0.01 -17.31
CA TYR A 6 -3.49 -0.11 -15.87
C TYR A 6 -2.52 0.84 -15.19
N ASP A 7 -3.05 1.73 -14.35
CA ASP A 7 -2.28 2.60 -13.47
C ASP A 7 -2.57 2.18 -12.02
N PRO A 8 -1.55 1.72 -11.25
CA PRO A 8 -1.75 1.35 -9.86
C PRO A 8 -1.99 2.54 -8.93
N ASP A 9 -1.78 3.78 -9.39
CA ASP A 9 -1.93 4.97 -8.55
C ASP A 9 -3.40 5.41 -8.43
N VAL A 10 -3.93 5.29 -7.21
CA VAL A 10 -5.17 5.95 -6.78
C VAL A 10 -4.78 7.06 -5.80
N LEU A 11 -4.49 8.25 -6.32
CA LEU A 11 -3.90 9.34 -5.55
C LEU A 11 -4.63 10.68 -5.74
N ALA A 12 -4.71 11.45 -4.66
CA ALA A 12 -5.12 12.84 -4.64
C ALA A 12 -4.24 13.62 -3.63
N PRO A 13 -4.11 14.95 -3.75
CA PRO A 13 -3.37 15.73 -2.77
C PRO A 13 -4.00 15.68 -1.37
N GLY A 14 -3.19 15.62 -0.32
CA GLY A 14 -3.62 15.81 1.06
C GLY A 14 -4.41 14.65 1.69
N LEU A 15 -4.29 13.44 1.14
CA LEU A 15 -4.91 12.24 1.69
C LEU A 15 -4.41 11.93 3.12
N ASP A 16 -5.27 11.32 3.93
CA ASP A 16 -4.93 10.88 5.29
C ASP A 16 -3.95 9.69 5.24
N VAL A 17 -4.23 8.70 4.41
CA VAL A 17 -3.40 7.49 4.28
C VAL A 17 -3.24 7.11 2.81
N VAL A 18 -1.99 6.88 2.39
CA VAL A 18 -1.68 6.21 1.12
C VAL A 18 -1.14 4.82 1.42
N PHE A 19 -1.87 3.79 1.02
CA PHE A 19 -1.44 2.40 1.12
C PHE A 19 -0.47 2.06 -0.01
N CYS A 20 0.72 1.59 0.36
CA CYS A 20 1.83 1.38 -0.55
C CYS A 20 2.14 -0.12 -0.66
N GLY A 21 1.76 -0.70 -1.80
CA GLY A 21 2.18 -2.05 -2.19
C GLY A 21 3.64 -2.10 -2.67
N ILE A 22 4.14 -3.31 -2.90
CA ILE A 22 5.48 -3.52 -3.47
C ILE A 22 5.48 -3.14 -4.95
N ASN A 23 4.63 -3.83 -5.72
CA ASN A 23 4.43 -3.67 -7.16
C ASN A 23 3.05 -4.22 -7.54
N PRO A 24 2.52 -3.88 -8.73
CA PRO A 24 1.32 -4.52 -9.23
C PRO A 24 1.51 -6.03 -9.39
N ALA A 25 0.57 -6.83 -8.87
CA ALA A 25 0.52 -8.24 -9.24
C ALA A 25 0.11 -8.36 -10.72
N SER A 26 0.66 -9.33 -11.46
CA SER A 26 0.25 -9.56 -12.85
C SER A 26 -1.25 -9.80 -13.01
N SER A 27 -1.90 -10.41 -12.00
CA SER A 27 -3.38 -10.55 -11.98
C SER A 27 -4.09 -9.20 -11.84
N ALA A 28 -3.65 -8.33 -10.92
CA ALA A 28 -4.20 -6.99 -10.78
C ALA A 28 -4.03 -6.14 -12.07
N ALA A 29 -2.88 -6.28 -12.75
CA ALA A 29 -2.62 -5.60 -14.01
C ALA A 29 -3.47 -6.14 -15.19
N ALA A 30 -3.88 -7.41 -15.13
CA ALA A 30 -4.78 -8.03 -16.10
C ALA A 30 -6.25 -7.66 -15.82
N ASP A 31 -6.65 -7.66 -14.55
CA ASP A 31 -8.00 -7.30 -14.09
C ASP A 31 -8.24 -5.79 -14.17
N GLY A 32 -7.17 -4.98 -14.17
CA GLY A 32 -7.24 -3.52 -14.24
C GLY A 32 -7.47 -2.84 -12.88
N HIS A 33 -7.40 -3.56 -11.77
CA HIS A 33 -7.77 -3.06 -10.43
C HIS A 33 -6.81 -3.53 -9.34
N ASN A 34 -6.46 -2.65 -8.41
CA ASN A 34 -5.57 -2.99 -7.31
C ASN A 34 -6.20 -4.03 -6.39
N PHE A 35 -5.40 -5.03 -6.01
CA PHE A 35 -5.78 -6.07 -5.06
C PHE A 35 -7.06 -6.83 -5.46
N SER A 36 -7.33 -6.98 -6.76
CA SER A 36 -8.52 -7.66 -7.33
C SER A 36 -8.61 -9.16 -7.03
N ASN A 37 -7.47 -9.84 -6.87
CA ASN A 37 -7.43 -11.27 -6.65
C ASN A 37 -8.24 -11.66 -5.38
N ALA A 38 -9.14 -12.64 -5.49
CA ALA A 38 -10.03 -13.05 -4.41
C ALA A 38 -9.33 -13.51 -3.12
N SER A 39 -8.08 -13.98 -3.21
CA SER A 39 -7.27 -14.35 -2.04
C SER A 39 -6.64 -13.12 -1.34
N ASN A 40 -6.65 -11.95 -1.96
CA ASN A 40 -6.15 -10.72 -1.36
C ASN A 40 -7.17 -10.14 -0.37
N ARG A 41 -6.70 -9.83 0.83
CA ARG A 41 -7.54 -9.42 1.95
C ARG A 41 -7.58 -7.90 2.13
N PHE A 42 -7.02 -7.11 1.22
CA PHE A 42 -6.92 -5.65 1.37
C PHE A 42 -8.29 -4.99 1.57
N TRP A 43 -9.22 -5.22 0.64
CA TRP A 43 -10.57 -4.66 0.67
C TRP A 43 -11.38 -5.04 1.92
N PRO A 44 -11.49 -6.32 2.34
CA PRO A 44 -12.17 -6.66 3.58
C PRO A 44 -11.45 -6.10 4.82
N VAL A 45 -10.11 -6.07 4.85
CA VAL A 45 -9.35 -5.50 5.98
C VAL A 45 -9.61 -4.00 6.12
N LEU A 46 -9.63 -3.23 5.03
CA LEU A 46 -9.94 -1.79 5.10
C LEU A 46 -11.30 -1.50 5.72
N HIS A 47 -12.31 -2.26 5.30
CA HIS A 47 -13.66 -2.13 5.83
C HIS A 47 -13.71 -2.50 7.33
N LEU A 48 -13.20 -3.68 7.68
CA LEU A 48 -13.23 -4.17 9.06
C LEU A 48 -12.37 -3.31 10.01
N ALA A 49 -11.31 -2.68 9.52
CA ALA A 49 -10.49 -1.75 10.29
C ALA A 49 -11.08 -0.33 10.38
N GLY A 50 -12.22 -0.06 9.73
CA GLY A 50 -12.93 1.22 9.80
C GLY A 50 -12.35 2.34 8.92
N PHE A 51 -11.61 2.00 7.86
CA PHE A 51 -11.23 2.98 6.84
C PHE A 51 -12.40 3.31 5.90
N THR A 52 -13.28 2.32 5.65
CA THR A 52 -14.45 2.47 4.78
C THR A 52 -15.72 1.95 5.47
N ASP A 53 -16.84 2.62 5.22
CA ASP A 53 -18.12 2.30 5.88
C ASP A 53 -18.73 0.99 5.37
N SER A 54 -18.36 0.59 4.14
CA SER A 54 -18.68 -0.71 3.54
C SER A 54 -17.45 -1.29 2.83
N ARG A 55 -17.52 -2.56 2.45
CA ARG A 55 -16.49 -3.21 1.64
C ARG A 55 -16.54 -2.66 0.20
N VAL A 56 -15.54 -1.86 -0.14
CA VAL A 56 -15.31 -1.38 -1.52
C VAL A 56 -14.88 -2.55 -2.42
N ARG A 57 -15.41 -2.59 -3.65
CA ARG A 57 -15.00 -3.56 -4.68
C ARG A 57 -13.71 -3.06 -5.35
N ALA A 58 -12.90 -3.96 -5.90
CA ALA A 58 -11.66 -3.57 -6.55
C ALA A 58 -11.90 -2.61 -7.73
N GLU A 59 -12.96 -2.87 -8.52
CA GLU A 59 -13.41 -1.98 -9.59
C GLU A 59 -13.83 -0.57 -9.14
N ASP A 60 -14.18 -0.41 -7.86
CA ASP A 60 -14.58 0.86 -7.25
C ASP A 60 -13.42 1.52 -6.47
N GLU A 61 -12.16 1.11 -6.69
CA GLU A 61 -11.00 1.56 -5.91
C GLU A 61 -10.84 3.08 -5.80
N ARG A 62 -11.29 3.83 -6.80
CA ARG A 62 -11.29 5.30 -6.80
C ARG A 62 -12.17 5.91 -5.71
N GLN A 63 -13.16 5.17 -5.21
CA GLN A 63 -13.98 5.59 -4.07
C GLN A 63 -13.12 5.79 -2.81
N LEU A 64 -11.95 5.14 -2.68
CA LEU A 64 -11.04 5.38 -1.55
C LEU A 64 -10.67 6.86 -1.36
N LEU A 65 -10.63 7.64 -2.44
CA LEU A 65 -10.34 9.06 -2.37
C LEU A 65 -11.38 9.83 -1.53
N THR A 66 -12.66 9.41 -1.56
CA THR A 66 -13.70 10.01 -0.69
C THR A 66 -13.49 9.63 0.77
N TYR A 67 -12.76 8.55 1.04
CA TYR A 67 -12.36 8.09 2.37
C TYR A 67 -11.06 8.74 2.87
N GLY A 68 -10.47 9.67 2.11
CA GLY A 68 -9.15 10.22 2.43
C GLY A 68 -8.03 9.20 2.27
N CYS A 69 -8.28 8.09 1.56
CA CYS A 69 -7.34 7.01 1.35
C CYS A 69 -6.89 6.93 -0.11
N GLY A 70 -5.69 6.40 -0.35
CA GLY A 70 -5.15 6.17 -1.68
C GLY A 70 -4.33 4.89 -1.79
N ILE A 71 -3.97 4.51 -3.01
CA ILE A 71 -3.15 3.34 -3.33
C ILE A 71 -1.99 3.77 -4.22
N THR A 72 -0.82 3.18 -4.01
CA THR A 72 0.36 3.28 -4.88
C THR A 72 1.17 2.00 -4.75
N ALA A 73 2.14 1.81 -5.65
CA ALA A 73 3.24 0.87 -5.44
C ALA A 73 4.59 1.59 -5.43
N VAL A 74 5.62 0.96 -4.86
CA VAL A 74 7.00 1.46 -4.95
C VAL A 74 7.57 1.21 -6.34
N VAL A 75 7.45 -0.02 -6.84
CA VAL A 75 7.95 -0.43 -8.17
C VAL A 75 6.78 -0.55 -9.14
N SER A 76 6.87 0.13 -10.28
CA SER A 76 5.78 0.15 -11.27
C SER A 76 5.69 -1.13 -12.11
N ARG A 77 6.78 -1.92 -12.20
CA ARG A 77 6.86 -3.13 -13.01
C ARG A 77 5.97 -4.24 -12.44
N PRO A 78 4.97 -4.75 -13.18
CA PRO A 78 4.16 -5.86 -12.73
C PRO A 78 4.96 -7.16 -12.67
N THR A 79 4.74 -8.00 -11.66
CA THR A 79 5.31 -9.35 -11.57
C THR A 79 4.27 -10.37 -11.08
N PRO A 80 4.43 -11.66 -11.42
CA PRO A 80 3.60 -12.73 -10.86
C PRO A 80 3.65 -12.78 -9.33
N THR A 81 4.85 -12.61 -8.76
CA THR A 81 5.04 -12.51 -7.31
C THR A 81 5.95 -11.35 -6.93
N ALA A 82 5.63 -10.68 -5.82
CA ALA A 82 6.46 -9.64 -5.24
C ALA A 82 7.86 -10.15 -4.81
N ALA A 83 8.06 -11.47 -4.70
CA ALA A 83 9.37 -12.06 -4.44
C ALA A 83 10.40 -11.80 -5.57
N GLU A 84 9.92 -11.56 -6.80
CA GLU A 84 10.77 -11.26 -7.96
C GLU A 84 11.36 -9.85 -7.95
N ILE A 85 10.84 -8.95 -7.11
CA ILE A 85 11.42 -7.62 -6.94
C ILE A 85 12.61 -7.72 -5.99
N ASN A 86 13.79 -7.38 -6.49
CA ASN A 86 15.03 -7.41 -5.70
C ASN A 86 15.24 -6.10 -4.91
N ALA A 87 16.24 -6.07 -4.02
CA ALA A 87 16.52 -4.90 -3.18
C ALA A 87 17.03 -3.67 -3.96
N GLU A 88 17.70 -3.90 -5.10
CA GLU A 88 18.22 -2.84 -5.96
C GLU A 88 17.08 -2.10 -6.67
N GLU A 89 16.09 -2.82 -7.20
CA GLU A 89 14.90 -2.22 -7.83
C GLU A 89 14.15 -1.28 -6.86
N PHE A 90 14.07 -1.61 -5.58
CA PHE A 90 13.50 -0.70 -4.57
C PHE A 90 14.35 0.56 -4.37
N ARG A 91 15.68 0.42 -4.32
CA ARG A 91 16.61 1.55 -4.16
C ARG A 91 16.56 2.47 -5.37
N ASP A 92 16.47 1.91 -6.58
CA ASP A 92 16.37 2.66 -7.83
C ASP A 92 15.02 3.38 -7.96
N ALA A 93 13.93 2.76 -7.50
CA ALA A 93 12.60 3.36 -7.52
C ALA A 93 12.43 4.47 -6.48
N ARG A 94 13.25 4.48 -5.41
CA ARG A 94 13.10 5.37 -4.25
C ARG A 94 13.01 6.86 -4.62
N PRO A 95 13.92 7.47 -5.43
CA PRO A 95 13.87 8.91 -5.68
C PRO A 95 12.55 9.35 -6.33
N ALA A 96 12.07 8.58 -7.31
CA ALA A 96 10.80 8.84 -7.98
C ALA A 96 9.60 8.64 -7.03
N PHE A 97 9.63 7.58 -6.22
CA PHE A 97 8.60 7.32 -5.23
C PHE A 97 8.52 8.42 -4.16
N GLU A 98 9.66 8.87 -3.63
CA GLU A 98 9.68 9.99 -2.68
C GLU A 98 9.21 11.30 -3.32
N ALA A 99 9.58 11.58 -4.57
CA ALA A 99 9.08 12.76 -5.30
C ALA A 99 7.56 12.72 -5.45
N LYS A 100 7.00 11.53 -5.74
CA LYS A 100 5.55 11.31 -5.77
C LYS A 100 4.91 11.62 -4.41
N MET A 101 5.46 11.09 -3.31
CA MET A 101 4.92 11.33 -1.97
C MET A 101 5.03 12.81 -1.56
N ARG A 102 6.13 13.49 -1.89
CA ARG A 102 6.28 14.94 -1.67
C ARG A 102 5.29 15.77 -2.48
N ARG A 103 4.93 15.33 -3.69
CA ARG A 103 3.93 15.99 -4.54
C ARG A 103 2.52 15.87 -3.97
N TYR A 104 2.10 14.66 -3.59
CA TYR A 104 0.74 14.42 -3.10
C TYR A 104 0.56 14.75 -1.61
N ARG A 105 1.65 14.83 -0.83
CA ARG A 105 1.65 15.24 0.59
C ARG A 105 0.61 14.49 1.45
N PRO A 106 0.58 13.14 1.44
CA PRO A 106 -0.28 12.42 2.36
C PRO A 106 0.20 12.61 3.81
N ARG A 107 -0.70 12.47 4.80
CA ARG A 107 -0.28 12.48 6.22
C ARG A 107 0.53 11.23 6.55
N VAL A 108 0.10 10.07 6.03
CA VAL A 108 0.76 8.78 6.24
C VAL A 108 0.99 8.03 4.92
N VAL A 109 2.17 7.42 4.80
CA VAL A 109 2.46 6.36 3.81
C VAL A 109 2.53 5.03 4.56
N ALA A 110 1.58 4.14 4.27
CA ALA A 110 1.44 2.84 4.91
C ALA A 110 2.02 1.74 4.00
N PHE A 111 3.24 1.30 4.28
CA PHE A 111 3.92 0.24 3.54
C PHE A 111 3.34 -1.15 3.88
N LEU A 112 2.86 -1.87 2.87
CA LEU A 112 2.26 -3.20 3.01
C LEU A 112 3.34 -4.28 3.02
N GLY A 113 4.06 -4.33 4.13
CA GLY A 113 5.18 -5.23 4.39
C GLY A 113 6.50 -4.47 4.61
N LYS A 114 7.44 -5.12 5.30
CA LYS A 114 8.73 -4.52 5.65
C LYS A 114 9.68 -4.34 4.46
N ARG A 115 9.60 -5.22 3.46
CA ARG A 115 10.61 -5.38 2.39
C ARG A 115 10.91 -4.09 1.65
N ALA A 116 9.88 -3.40 1.16
CA ALA A 116 10.08 -2.19 0.35
C ALA A 116 10.75 -1.07 1.17
N LEU A 117 10.25 -0.79 2.37
CA LEU A 117 10.83 0.26 3.23
C LEU A 117 12.25 -0.11 3.69
N SER A 118 12.46 -1.37 4.08
CA SER A 118 13.77 -1.88 4.48
C SER A 118 14.81 -1.73 3.37
N ALA A 119 14.46 -2.12 2.14
CA ALA A 119 15.35 -2.01 0.98
C ALA A 119 15.63 -0.54 0.61
N MET A 120 14.60 0.30 0.55
CA MET A 120 14.76 1.73 0.24
C MET A 120 15.64 2.46 1.25
N LEU A 121 15.56 2.09 2.53
CA LEU A 121 16.33 2.71 3.61
C LEU A 121 17.64 1.97 3.93
N SER A 122 17.97 0.90 3.21
CA SER A 122 19.11 0.02 3.53
C SER A 122 19.16 -0.39 5.02
N THR A 123 18.00 -0.61 5.63
CA THR A 123 17.85 -0.89 7.07
C THR A 123 17.15 -2.23 7.27
N PRO A 124 17.83 -3.27 7.78
CA PRO A 124 17.29 -4.63 7.81
C PRO A 124 16.17 -4.84 8.85
N ASP A 125 16.14 -4.08 9.95
CA ASP A 125 15.21 -4.30 11.06
C ASP A 125 14.14 -3.20 11.18
N VAL A 126 13.24 -3.18 10.20
CA VAL A 126 12.07 -2.31 10.25
C VAL A 126 10.99 -2.97 11.10
N ALA A 127 10.73 -2.45 12.30
CA ALA A 127 9.58 -2.86 13.12
C ALA A 127 8.22 -2.48 12.49
N TRP A 128 7.18 -3.23 12.85
CA TRP A 128 5.79 -2.93 12.50
C TRP A 128 5.31 -1.62 13.15
N GLY A 129 4.20 -1.06 12.63
CA GLY A 129 3.58 0.12 13.22
C GLY A 129 4.19 1.44 12.73
N ARG A 130 3.94 2.51 13.48
CA ARG A 130 4.45 3.86 13.22
C ARG A 130 5.97 3.89 13.26
N ARG A 131 6.60 4.53 12.26
CA ARG A 131 8.04 4.78 12.24
C ARG A 131 8.37 6.13 12.90
N PRO A 132 9.49 6.23 13.63
CA PRO A 132 9.91 7.49 14.26
C PRO A 132 10.37 8.53 13.23
N THR A 133 10.99 8.07 12.13
CA THR A 133 11.47 8.94 11.06
C THR A 133 10.40 9.06 9.97
N ALA A 134 10.14 10.30 9.54
CA ALA A 134 9.27 10.57 8.40
C ALA A 134 9.86 10.02 7.10
N PHE A 135 9.00 9.65 6.16
CA PHE A 135 9.36 9.27 4.80
C PHE A 135 8.79 10.30 3.84
N ALA A 136 9.67 11.00 3.11
CA ALA A 136 9.27 12.01 2.11
C ALA A 136 8.30 13.08 2.65
N GLY A 137 8.44 13.46 3.93
CA GLY A 137 7.58 14.45 4.60
C GLY A 137 6.29 13.89 5.22
N ALA A 138 5.98 12.61 5.00
CA ALA A 138 4.84 11.91 5.60
C ALA A 138 5.28 11.03 6.78
N THR A 139 4.37 10.71 7.70
CA THR A 139 4.64 9.64 8.68
C THR A 139 4.70 8.31 7.94
N ALA A 140 5.77 7.54 8.13
CA ALA A 140 5.83 6.17 7.62
C ALA A 140 5.16 5.22 8.61
N TRP A 141 4.38 4.27 8.08
CA TRP A 141 3.78 3.19 8.85
C TRP A 141 4.03 1.86 8.14
N VAL A 142 4.27 0.79 8.88
CA VAL A 142 4.49 -0.54 8.30
C VAL A 142 3.40 -1.48 8.76
N LEU A 143 2.64 -1.99 7.80
CA LEU A 143 1.52 -2.90 8.01
C LEU A 143 1.83 -4.28 7.44
N PRO A 144 1.26 -5.35 8.01
CA PRO A 144 1.34 -6.68 7.41
C PRO A 144 0.67 -6.71 6.02
N ASN A 145 1.28 -7.43 5.09
CA ASN A 145 0.81 -7.49 3.70
C ASN A 145 -0.48 -8.35 3.60
N PRO A 146 -1.54 -7.87 2.94
CA PRO A 146 -2.84 -8.55 2.90
C PRO A 146 -2.94 -9.68 1.85
N SER A 147 -1.92 -9.89 1.01
CA SER A 147 -1.88 -10.97 0.00
C SER A 147 -2.18 -12.33 0.62
N GLY A 148 -3.01 -13.16 -0.02
CA GLY A 148 -3.32 -14.52 0.46
C GLY A 148 -2.09 -15.43 0.61
N LEU A 149 -0.96 -15.09 -0.01
CA LEU A 149 0.32 -15.78 0.16
C LEU A 149 0.95 -15.53 1.54
N ASN A 150 0.59 -14.43 2.22
CA ASN A 150 1.05 -14.14 3.57
C ASN A 150 0.28 -14.99 4.59
N ARG A 151 0.84 -16.16 4.90
CA ARG A 151 0.33 -17.10 5.93
C ARG A 151 0.75 -16.73 7.35
N GLY A 152 1.61 -15.73 7.53
CA GLY A 152 2.08 -15.29 8.85
C GLY A 152 1.10 -14.40 9.61
N PHE A 153 0.02 -13.95 8.97
CA PHE A 153 -1.00 -13.10 9.57
C PHE A 153 -2.41 -13.63 9.25
N THR A 154 -3.20 -13.86 10.30
CA THR A 154 -4.64 -14.12 10.22
C THR A 154 -5.38 -12.86 9.76
N LEU A 155 -6.65 -13.00 9.36
CA LEU A 155 -7.48 -11.83 9.05
C LEU A 155 -7.58 -10.89 10.26
N ASP A 156 -7.82 -11.42 11.45
CA ASP A 156 -7.95 -10.61 12.67
C ASP A 156 -6.66 -9.86 13.01
N ALA A 157 -5.50 -10.49 12.81
CA ALA A 157 -4.21 -9.84 13.01
C ALA A 157 -3.97 -8.71 11.98
N LEU A 158 -4.40 -8.90 10.73
CA LEU A 158 -4.39 -7.82 9.73
C LEU A 158 -5.32 -6.68 10.19
N VAL A 159 -6.56 -6.98 10.55
CA VAL A 159 -7.54 -5.98 11.00
C VAL A 159 -7.00 -5.21 12.20
N SER A 160 -6.47 -5.89 13.22
CA SER A 160 -5.89 -5.25 14.40
C SER A 160 -4.78 -4.24 14.05
N ALA A 161 -3.85 -4.63 13.17
CA ALA A 161 -2.74 -3.75 12.77
C ALA A 161 -3.22 -2.52 11.97
N TYR A 162 -4.26 -2.70 11.14
CA TYR A 162 -4.83 -1.61 10.34
C TYR A 162 -5.69 -0.68 11.20
N THR A 163 -6.41 -1.21 12.20
CA THR A 163 -7.17 -0.44 13.19
C THR A 163 -6.26 0.45 14.04
N GLU A 164 -5.06 -0.03 14.39
CA GLU A 164 -4.06 0.78 15.08
C GLU A 164 -3.71 2.04 14.28
N LEU A 165 -3.44 1.88 12.98
CA LEU A 165 -3.22 3.02 12.08
C LEU A 165 -4.46 3.91 11.99
N ARG A 166 -5.65 3.34 11.79
CA ARG A 166 -6.91 4.08 11.66
C ARG A 166 -7.20 4.95 12.89
N THR A 167 -6.87 4.44 14.07
CA THR A 167 -7.07 5.13 15.35
C THR A 167 -6.05 6.25 15.53
N ALA A 168 -4.79 6.02 15.15
CA ALA A 168 -3.73 7.01 15.23
C ALA A 168 -3.87 8.16 14.21
N VAL A 169 -4.64 7.95 13.13
CA VAL A 169 -4.85 8.92 12.07
C VAL A 169 -6.36 9.09 11.80
N PRO A 170 -7.09 9.79 12.68
CA PRO A 170 -8.50 10.09 12.43
C PRO A 170 -8.67 10.87 11.13
N ARG A 171 -9.73 10.54 10.38
CA ARG A 171 -10.13 11.28 9.17
C ARG A 171 -10.36 12.75 9.54
N ARG A 172 -9.92 13.64 8.65
CA ARG A 172 -10.16 15.08 8.79
C ARG A 172 -11.63 15.44 8.55
#